data_AF-A0A9Q0WD22-F1
#
_entry.id   AF-A0A9Q0WD22-F1
#
_cell.length_a   1.000
_cell.length_b   1.000
_cell.length_c   1.000
_cell.angle_alpha   90.00
_cell.angle_beta   90.00
_cell.angle_gamma   90.00
#
_symmetry.space_group_name_H-M   'P 1'
#
loop_
_entity.id
_entity.type
_entity.pdbx_description
1 polymer ?
#
loop_
_entity_poly.entity_id
_entity_poly.type
_entity_poly.pdbx_seq_one_letter_code
_entity_poly.pdbx_strand_id
1 'polypeptide(L)'
;MGEAVSNLSVKELKQLENRLERGMTRIRSKKHELLLAEIEYMQKREMELENESACLRTKIAEVERFQQANMVTGEELNAMEALAASRNFFAPHFLEGGTAYPQTSKKILHLG
;
A
#
# COMPACT_ATOMS: atom_id res chain seq x y z
N MET A 1 -35.92 6.75 37.58
CA MET A 1 -36.50 5.68 36.70
C MET A 1 -37.85 5.30 37.27
N GLY A 2 -38.96 5.35 36.53
CA GLY A 2 -40.26 4.82 36.99
C GLY A 2 -40.81 5.39 38.30
N GLU A 3 -40.25 6.47 38.82
CA GLU A 3 -40.68 7.07 40.08
C GLU A 3 -42.09 7.64 39.93
N ALA A 4 -42.92 7.45 40.95
CA ALA A 4 -44.33 7.84 40.97
C ALA A 4 -45.24 7.17 39.91
N VAL A 5 -44.81 6.09 39.25
CA VAL A 5 -45.69 5.31 38.35
C VAL A 5 -46.91 4.74 39.09
N SER A 6 -46.77 4.44 40.38
CA SER A 6 -47.88 4.03 41.27
C SER A 6 -48.99 5.08 41.41
N ASN A 7 -48.70 6.36 41.13
CA ASN A 7 -49.63 7.46 41.27
C ASN A 7 -50.39 7.76 39.97
N LEU A 8 -50.07 7.06 38.88
CA LEU A 8 -50.71 7.25 37.59
C LEU A 8 -52.02 6.47 37.50
N SER A 9 -53.02 7.09 36.89
CA SER A 9 -54.22 6.38 36.46
C SER A 9 -53.89 5.37 35.35
N VAL A 10 -54.78 4.39 35.14
CA VAL A 10 -54.66 3.40 34.04
C VAL A 10 -54.52 4.09 32.67
N LYS A 11 -55.20 5.23 32.48
CA LYS A 11 -55.13 6.01 31.24
C LYS A 11 -53.73 6.60 31.02
N GLU A 12 -53.15 7.21 32.05
CA GLU A 12 -51.82 7.81 32.00
C GLU A 12 -50.74 6.73 31.82
N LEU A 13 -50.90 5.59 32.48
CA LEU A 13 -50.00 4.45 32.32
C LEU A 13 -49.99 3.95 30.87
N LYS A 14 -51.18 3.78 30.27
CA LYS A 14 -51.29 3.37 28.86
C LYS A 14 -50.70 4.40 27.90
N GLN A 15 -50.85 5.70 28.19
CA GLN A 15 -50.22 6.76 27.39
C GLN A 15 -48.70 6.74 27.51
N LEU A 16 -48.17 6.53 28.72
CA LEU A 16 -46.74 6.42 28.97
C LEU A 16 -46.15 5.21 28.23
N GLU A 17 -46.77 4.04 28.35
CA GLU A 17 -46.38 2.82 27.64
C GLU A 17 -46.33 3.04 26.13
N ASN A 18 -47.38 3.63 25.53
CA ASN A 18 -47.39 3.94 24.10
C ASN A 18 -46.30 4.92 23.68
N ARG A 19 -45.94 5.89 24.53
CA ARG A 19 -44.83 6.82 24.25
C ARG A 19 -43.49 6.11 24.32
N LEU A 20 -43.30 5.23 25.30
CA LEU A 20 -42.08 4.44 25.45
C LEU A 20 -41.90 3.48 24.28
N GLU A 21 -42.94 2.75 23.89
CA GLU A 21 -42.90 1.80 22.76
C GLU A 21 -42.52 2.51 21.45
N ARG A 22 -43.13 3.66 21.17
CA ARG A 22 -42.75 4.50 20.02
C ARG A 22 -41.32 5.02 20.12
N GLY A 23 -40.89 5.43 21.31
CA GLY A 23 -39.52 5.88 21.55
C GLY A 23 -38.50 4.77 21.31
N MET A 24 -38.74 3.58 21.86
CA MET A 24 -37.91 2.39 21.69
C MET A 24 -37.83 1.96 20.23
N THR A 25 -38.96 1.97 19.52
CA THR A 25 -38.99 1.67 18.09
C THR A 25 -38.13 2.65 17.30
N ARG A 26 -38.28 3.97 17.54
CA ARG A 26 -37.48 5.01 16.86
C ARG A 26 -35.99 4.87 17.15
N ILE A 27 -35.60 4.62 18.40
CA ILE A 27 -34.21 4.40 18.80
C ILE A 27 -33.64 3.17 18.08
N ARG A 28 -34.39 2.06 18.07
CA ARG A 28 -33.98 0.81 17.43
C ARG A 28 -33.79 1.00 15.92
N SER A 29 -34.77 1.61 15.25
CA SER A 29 -34.69 1.90 13.82
C SER A 29 -33.50 2.81 13.49
N LYS A 30 -33.28 3.88 14.26
CA LYS A 30 -32.14 4.77 14.00
C LYS A 30 -30.80 4.09 14.23
N LYS A 31 -30.69 3.27 15.29
CA LYS A 31 -29.48 2.47 15.54
C LYS A 31 -29.21 1.52 14.37
N HIS A 32 -30.24 0.86 13.86
CA HIS A 32 -30.12 -0.06 12.74
C HIS A 32 -29.67 0.65 11.46
N GLU A 33 -30.30 1.78 11.12
CA GLU A 33 -29.94 2.62 9.97
C GLU A 33 -28.47 3.07 10.03
N LEU A 34 -28.01 3.56 11.19
CA LEU A 34 -26.61 3.98 11.37
C LEU A 34 -25.62 2.82 11.27
N LEU A 35 -25.96 1.65 11.82
CA LEU A 35 -25.11 0.46 11.72
C LEU A 35 -25.00 -0.02 10.27
N LEU A 36 -26.09 0.00 9.50
CA LEU A 36 -26.06 -0.36 8.09
C LEU A 36 -25.18 0.61 7.29
N ALA A 37 -25.33 1.92 7.51
CA ALA A 37 -24.51 2.93 6.85
C ALA A 37 -23.01 2.76 7.18
N GLU A 38 -22.67 2.44 8.42
CA GLU A 38 -21.28 2.19 8.84
C GLU A 38 -20.72 0.93 8.19
N ILE A 39 -21.49 -0.15 8.12
CA ILE A 39 -21.08 -1.41 7.46
C ILE A 39 -20.82 -1.16 5.97
N GLU A 40 -21.72 -0.47 5.27
CA GLU A 40 -21.57 -0.14 3.85
C GLU A 40 -20.31 0.72 3.60
N TYR A 41 -20.07 1.71 4.47
CA TYR A 41 -18.87 2.54 4.39
C TYR A 41 -17.58 1.72 4.58
N MET A 42 -17.55 0.88 5.62
CA MET A 42 -16.39 0.02 5.91
C MET A 42 -16.11 -0.95 4.76
N GLN A 43 -17.14 -1.61 4.20
CA GLN A 43 -16.99 -2.53 3.07
C GLN A 43 -16.47 -1.82 1.81
N LYS A 44 -16.96 -0.62 1.52
CA LYS A 44 -16.44 0.17 0.40
C LYS A 44 -14.97 0.52 0.61
N ARG A 45 -14.61 0.93 1.83
CA ARG A 45 -13.24 1.31 2.16
C ARG A 45 -12.28 0.10 2.08
N GLU A 46 -12.72 -1.06 2.52
CA GLU A 46 -12.00 -2.33 2.39
C GLU A 46 -11.69 -2.63 0.92
N MET A 47 -12.71 -2.61 0.05
CA MET A 47 -12.54 -2.84 -1.38
C MET A 47 -11.57 -1.85 -2.05
N GLU A 48 -11.63 -0.56 -1.68
CA GLU A 48 -10.70 0.45 -2.19
C GLU A 48 -9.24 0.13 -1.80
N LEU A 49 -9.02 -0.26 -0.54
CA LEU A 49 -7.71 -0.62 -0.02
C LEU A 49 -7.17 -1.92 -0.63
N GLU A 50 -8.03 -2.91 -0.84
CA GLU A 50 -7.66 -4.17 -1.51
C GLU A 50 -7.22 -3.91 -2.95
N ASN A 51 -7.95 -3.05 -3.68
CA ASN A 51 -7.60 -2.67 -5.04
C ASN A 51 -6.26 -1.90 -5.10
N GLU A 52 -6.04 -0.96 -4.19
CA GLU A 52 -4.76 -0.23 -4.09
C GLU A 52 -3.60 -1.19 -3.76
N SER A 53 -3.80 -2.10 -2.81
CA SER A 53 -2.83 -3.14 -2.43
C SER A 53 -2.49 -4.04 -3.61
N ALA A 54 -3.48 -4.50 -4.38
CA ALA A 54 -3.27 -5.31 -5.57
C ALA A 54 -2.45 -4.55 -6.63
N CYS A 55 -2.80 -3.29 -6.91
CA CYS A 55 -2.07 -2.43 -7.84
C CYS A 55 -0.60 -2.24 -7.42
N LEU A 56 -0.35 -1.96 -6.13
CA LEU A 56 1.01 -1.81 -5.60
C LEU A 56 1.82 -3.11 -5.72
N ARG A 57 1.22 -4.27 -5.42
CA ARG A 57 1.88 -5.57 -5.58
C ARG A 57 2.26 -5.85 -7.05
N THR A 58 1.37 -5.52 -7.99
CA THR A 58 1.69 -5.64 -9.42
C THR A 58 2.85 -4.73 -9.83
N LYS A 59 2.87 -3.47 -9.36
CA LYS A 59 3.96 -2.53 -9.64
C LYS A 59 5.29 -3.00 -9.04
N ILE A 60 5.27 -3.52 -7.82
CA ILE A 60 6.48 -4.08 -7.17
C ILE A 60 7.02 -5.23 -8.02
N ALA A 61 6.17 -6.20 -8.39
CA ALA A 61 6.58 -7.32 -9.22
C ALA A 61 7.13 -6.89 -10.59
N GLU A 62 6.60 -5.82 -11.17
CA GLU A 62 7.13 -5.24 -12.41
C GLU A 62 8.52 -4.63 -12.22
N VAL A 63 8.72 -3.82 -11.18
CA VAL A 63 10.03 -3.23 -10.84
C VAL A 63 11.07 -4.32 -10.56
N GLU A 64 10.69 -5.37 -9.83
CA GLU A 64 11.57 -6.52 -9.55
C GLU A 64 12.00 -7.24 -10.84
N ARG A 65 11.09 -7.43 -11.80
CA ARG A 65 11.43 -7.99 -13.12
C ARG A 65 12.39 -7.08 -13.90
N PHE A 66 12.18 -5.77 -13.89
CA PHE A 66 13.10 -4.83 -14.53
C PHE A 66 14.48 -4.82 -13.87
N GLN A 67 14.56 -4.90 -12.55
CA GLN A 67 15.83 -5.00 -11.84
C GLN A 67 16.57 -6.30 -12.17
N GLN A 68 15.87 -7.44 -12.17
CA GLN A 68 16.46 -8.73 -12.58
C GLN A 68 16.95 -8.70 -14.03
N ALA A 69 16.17 -8.15 -14.96
CA ALA A 69 16.58 -8.00 -16.35
C ALA A 69 17.85 -7.13 -16.48
N ASN A 70 17.91 -6.00 -15.77
CA ASN A 70 19.09 -5.13 -15.79
C ASN A 70 20.33 -5.79 -15.18
N MET A 71 20.17 -6.61 -14.13
CA MET A 71 21.29 -7.35 -13.54
C MET A 71 21.83 -8.42 -14.50
N VAL A 72 20.95 -9.21 -15.12
CA VAL A 72 21.35 -10.22 -16.11
C VAL A 72 22.05 -9.58 -17.31
N THR A 73 21.50 -8.48 -17.83
CA THR A 73 22.12 -7.77 -18.96
C THR A 73 23.48 -7.17 -18.58
N GLY A 74 23.63 -6.66 -17.35
CA GLY A 74 24.90 -6.14 -16.84
C GLY A 74 25.99 -7.22 -16.67
N GLU A 75 25.60 -8.41 -16.20
CA GLU A 75 26.50 -9.56 -16.10
C GLU A 75 26.94 -10.07 -17.49
N GLU A 76 26.02 -10.14 -18.45
CA GLU A 76 26.33 -10.52 -19.83
C GLU A 76 27.28 -9.51 -20.50
N LEU A 77 27.07 -8.21 -20.28
CA LEU A 77 27.93 -7.16 -20.84
C LEU A 77 29.34 -7.21 -20.24
N ASN A 78 29.45 -7.42 -18.92
CA ASN A 78 30.73 -7.61 -18.24
C ASN A 78 31.45 -8.89 -18.71
N ALA A 79 30.72 -9.99 -18.91
CA ALA A 79 31.29 -11.24 -19.42
C ALA A 79 31.81 -11.08 -20.85
N MET A 80 31.07 -10.35 -21.70
CA MET A 80 31.48 -10.07 -23.08
C MET A 80 32.71 -9.15 -23.13
N GLU A 81 32.80 -8.16 -22.23
CA GLU A 81 33.98 -7.31 -22.07
C GLU A 81 35.21 -8.10 -21.58
N ALA A 82 35.03 -9.00 -20.61
CA ALA A 82 36.09 -9.89 -20.14
C ALA A 82 36.59 -10.84 -21.23
N LEU A 83 35.69 -11.39 -22.05
CA LEU A 83 36.05 -12.23 -23.20
C LEU A 83 36.77 -11.42 -24.30
N ALA A 84 36.35 -10.18 -24.57
CA ALA A 84 37.04 -9.30 -25.51
C ALA A 84 38.44 -8.92 -25.03
N ALA A 85 38.61 -8.62 -23.74
CA ALA A 85 39.90 -8.36 -23.11
C ALA A 85 40.81 -9.60 -23.12
N SER A 86 40.25 -10.79 -22.87
CA SER A 86 40.97 -12.07 -22.98
C SER A 86 41.39 -12.38 -24.41
N ARG A 87 40.55 -12.06 -25.41
CA ARG A 87 40.84 -12.29 -26.84
C ARG A 87 41.94 -11.36 -27.38
N ASN A 88 42.25 -10.27 -26.68
CA ASN A 88 43.37 -9.40 -26.98
C ASN A 88 44.74 -9.91 -26.46
N PHE A 89 44.82 -11.13 -25.92
CA PHE A 89 46.10 -11.70 -25.45
C PHE A 89 47.06 -12.20 -26.54
N PHE A 90 46.67 -12.16 -27.82
CA PHE A 90 47.56 -12.53 -28.93
C PHE A 90 47.45 -11.57 -30.11
N ALA A 91 48.17 -10.45 -30.04
CA ALA A 91 49.03 -9.89 -31.10
C ALA A 91 49.74 -8.62 -30.55
N PRO A 92 50.93 -8.25 -31.05
CA PRO A 92 52.17 -8.38 -30.32
C PRO A 92 52.71 -7.04 -29.83
N HIS A 93 53.61 -7.16 -28.86
CA HIS A 93 54.67 -6.23 -28.53
C HIS A 93 55.23 -5.49 -29.76
N PHE A 94 54.76 -4.27 -30.07
CA PHE A 94 55.51 -3.28 -30.84
C PHE A 94 55.07 -1.86 -30.43
N LEU A 95 55.97 -1.21 -29.71
CA LEU A 95 56.32 0.22 -29.73
C LEU A 95 55.14 1.21 -29.62
N GLU A 96 54.99 1.91 -28.50
CA GLU A 96 55.77 3.10 -28.14
C GLU A 96 54.84 4.33 -28.21
N GLY A 97 54.84 5.11 -27.12
CA GLY A 97 54.39 6.50 -27.14
C GLY A 97 52.93 6.75 -26.76
N GLY A 98 52.73 7.39 -25.60
CA GLY A 98 51.78 8.51 -25.57
C GLY A 98 50.81 8.60 -24.39
N THR A 99 51.31 9.24 -23.33
CA THR A 99 50.60 10.27 -22.53
C THR A 99 49.45 9.92 -21.58
N ALA A 100 49.72 10.26 -20.31
CA ALA A 100 48.87 11.03 -19.38
C ALA A 100 47.74 10.32 -18.59
N TYR A 101 48.02 10.10 -17.30
CA TYR A 101 47.10 10.17 -16.15
C TYR A 101 46.40 11.54 -16.03
N PRO A 102 45.46 11.78 -15.07
CA PRO A 102 44.48 10.90 -14.39
C PRO A 102 43.07 11.54 -14.34
N GLN A 103 41.99 10.78 -14.03
CA GLN A 103 40.82 11.43 -13.43
C GLN A 103 40.07 10.56 -12.42
N THR A 104 40.19 10.98 -11.16
CA THR A 104 39.37 10.61 -10.02
C THR A 104 37.99 11.26 -10.11
N SER A 105 36.92 10.51 -9.79
CA SER A 105 35.77 11.03 -9.05
C SER A 105 34.90 9.89 -8.50
N LYS A 106 35.20 9.48 -7.27
CA LYS A 106 34.23 8.81 -6.41
C LYS A 106 33.26 9.90 -5.92
N LYS A 107 32.00 9.86 -6.34
CA LYS A 107 30.93 10.57 -5.62
C LYS A 107 30.17 9.55 -4.79
N ILE A 108 30.56 9.50 -3.52
CA ILE A 108 29.77 8.91 -2.43
C ILE A 108 28.62 9.91 -2.20
N LEU A 109 27.37 9.49 -2.46
CA LEU A 109 26.20 10.23 -2.00
C LEU A 109 25.83 9.70 -0.60
N HIS A 110 25.98 10.54 0.42
CA HIS A 110 25.41 10.30 1.75
C HIS A 110 23.95 10.74 1.75
N LEU A 111 23.07 9.88 2.27
CA LEU A 111 21.69 10.20 2.63
C LEU A 111 21.68 11.25 3.74
N GLY A 112 20.83 12.27 3.56
CA GLY A 112 20.34 13.18 4.59
C GLY A 112 18.90 13.51 4.28
#